data_AF-A0A2N6K8G3-F1
#
_entry.id   AF-A0A2N6K8G3-F1
#
_cell.length_a   1.000
_cell.length_b   1.000
_cell.length_c   1.000
_cell.angle_alpha   90.00
_cell.angle_beta   90.00
_cell.angle_gamma   90.00
#
_symmetry.space_group_name_H-M   'P 1'
#
loop_
_entity.id
_entity.type
_entity.pdbx_description
1 polymer ?
#
loop_
_entity_poly.entity_id
_entity_poly.type
_entity_poly.pdbx_seq_one_letter_code
_entity_poly.pdbx_strand_id
1 'polypeptide(L)'
;MSNLFPQNQGSSKNELNSHNSLSQYIQSMSPEVLTHLSKPVSKDALQLIMQAVTHKLNSLTTEQFNGLIATNRQTLSMLLGEAMVDGYFLRNAEQRMEMERLLPSVETNSSNVE
;
A
#
# COMPACT_ATOMS: atom_id res chain seq x y z
N MET A 1 -3.52 19.38 -49.28
CA MET A 1 -5.01 19.41 -49.32
C MET A 1 -5.49 18.00 -49.02
N SER A 2 -6.30 17.87 -47.96
CA SER A 2 -7.21 16.76 -47.55
C SER A 2 -6.85 15.28 -47.81
N ASN A 3 -6.88 14.50 -46.72
CA ASN A 3 -7.67 13.26 -46.56
C ASN A 3 -8.10 13.22 -45.08
N LEU A 4 -9.38 13.39 -44.70
CA LEU A 4 -10.49 12.43 -44.62
C LEU A 4 -10.16 11.13 -43.83
N PHE A 5 -10.77 11.03 -42.62
CA PHE A 5 -10.86 9.96 -41.58
C PHE A 5 -11.00 8.49 -42.07
N PRO A 6 -10.79 7.42 -41.24
CA PRO A 6 -11.22 7.31 -39.83
C PRO A 6 -10.37 6.52 -38.80
N GLN A 7 -10.84 6.59 -37.55
CA GLN A 7 -10.54 5.77 -36.36
C GLN A 7 -10.20 4.29 -36.65
N ASN A 8 -9.28 3.72 -35.86
CA ASN A 8 -9.41 2.33 -35.38
C ASN A 8 -8.84 2.18 -33.96
N GLN A 9 -9.55 1.37 -33.18
CA GLN A 9 -9.47 1.14 -31.75
C GLN A 9 -8.37 0.14 -31.37
N GLY A 10 -7.85 0.30 -30.15
CA GLY A 10 -7.52 -0.72 -29.16
C GLY A 10 -6.77 -2.01 -29.55
N SER A 11 -5.64 -2.27 -28.89
CA SER A 11 -5.41 -3.47 -28.04
C SER A 11 -3.93 -3.74 -27.82
N SER A 12 -3.52 -3.89 -26.55
CA SER A 12 -2.92 -5.13 -26.03
C SER A 12 -2.34 -4.92 -24.62
N LYS A 13 -3.11 -5.30 -23.60
CA LYS A 13 -2.61 -5.81 -22.32
C LYS A 13 -2.28 -7.29 -22.55
N ASN A 14 -1.06 -7.75 -22.25
CA ASN A 14 -0.78 -9.18 -22.02
C ASN A 14 0.66 -9.40 -21.50
N GLU A 15 0.82 -9.40 -20.18
CA GLU A 15 1.90 -10.13 -19.48
C GLU A 15 1.35 -10.74 -18.17
N LEU A 16 0.26 -11.49 -18.26
CA LEU A 16 -0.28 -12.36 -17.19
C LEU A 16 0.10 -13.83 -17.44
N ASN A 17 1.32 -14.11 -17.90
CA ASN A 17 1.72 -15.44 -18.37
C ASN A 17 3.04 -15.97 -17.77
N SER A 18 3.32 -15.66 -16.50
CA SER A 18 4.19 -16.54 -15.70
C SER A 18 3.32 -17.65 -15.12
N HIS A 19 3.36 -18.82 -15.76
CA HIS A 19 2.79 -20.08 -15.27
C HIS A 19 2.84 -20.20 -13.74
N ASN A 20 1.69 -20.48 -13.13
CA ASN A 20 1.50 -20.55 -11.68
C ASN A 20 2.25 -21.76 -11.08
N SER A 21 3.56 -21.63 -10.83
CA SER A 21 4.43 -22.70 -10.29
C SER A 21 3.95 -23.24 -8.95
N LEU A 22 3.27 -22.40 -8.15
CA LEU A 22 2.64 -22.82 -6.91
C LEU A 22 1.46 -23.76 -7.16
N SER A 23 0.64 -23.48 -8.18
CA SER A 23 -0.47 -24.35 -8.59
C SER A 23 0.04 -25.71 -9.07
N GLN A 24 1.11 -25.74 -9.86
CA GLN A 24 1.75 -26.99 -10.27
C GLN A 24 2.33 -27.77 -9.09
N TYR A 25 2.97 -27.08 -8.14
CA TYR A 25 3.48 -27.69 -6.91
C TYR A 25 2.36 -28.30 -6.06
N ILE A 26 1.26 -27.58 -5.83
CA ILE A 26 0.08 -28.07 -5.12
C ILE A 26 -0.53 -29.28 -5.84
N GLN A 27 -0.62 -29.25 -7.17
CA GLN A 27 -1.13 -30.36 -7.98
C GLN A 27 -0.22 -31.60 -7.94
N SER A 28 1.08 -31.41 -7.73
CA SER A 28 2.06 -32.51 -7.61
C SER A 28 2.15 -33.13 -6.22
N MET A 29 1.47 -32.57 -5.22
CA MET A 29 1.44 -33.12 -3.85
C MET A 29 0.56 -34.36 -3.75
N SER A 30 0.88 -35.26 -2.81
CA SER A 30 0.00 -36.39 -2.54
C SER A 30 -1.35 -35.93 -1.95
N PRO A 31 -2.46 -36.61 -2.28
CA PRO A 31 -3.79 -36.26 -1.78
C PRO A 31 -3.89 -36.26 -0.25
N GLU A 32 -3.09 -37.09 0.43
CA GLU A 32 -3.01 -37.17 1.90
C GLU A 32 -2.39 -35.91 2.50
N VAL A 33 -1.32 -35.38 1.90
CA VAL A 33 -0.71 -34.12 2.36
C VAL A 33 -1.67 -32.96 2.13
N LEU A 34 -2.38 -32.93 1.00
CA LEU A 34 -3.36 -31.89 0.68
C LEU A 34 -4.55 -31.88 1.65
N THR A 35 -5.05 -33.06 2.04
CA THR A 35 -6.14 -33.21 3.00
C THR A 35 -5.72 -32.93 4.44
N HIS A 36 -4.46 -33.11 4.80
CA HIS A 36 -3.93 -32.67 6.10
C HIS A 36 -3.71 -31.15 6.14
N LEU A 37 -3.27 -30.54 5.04
CA LEU A 37 -3.03 -29.10 4.94
C LEU A 37 -4.32 -28.28 4.79
N SER A 38 -5.37 -28.86 4.21
CA SER A 38 -6.68 -28.21 4.03
C SER A 38 -7.59 -28.31 5.25
N LYS A 39 -7.24 -29.15 6.24
CA LYS A 39 -7.96 -29.22 7.51
C LYS A 39 -7.67 -27.95 8.32
N PRO A 40 -8.67 -27.09 8.56
CA PRO A 40 -8.44 -25.91 9.38
C PRO A 40 -8.17 -26.35 10.82
N VAL A 41 -7.09 -25.83 11.40
CA VAL A 41 -6.72 -26.12 12.80
C VAL A 41 -7.82 -25.65 13.77
N SER A 42 -8.60 -24.64 13.38
CA SER A 42 -9.81 -24.13 14.07
C SER A 42 -10.70 -23.32 13.11
N LYS A 43 -11.99 -23.13 13.45
CA LYS A 43 -12.92 -22.25 12.69
C LYS A 43 -12.41 -20.81 12.58
N ASP A 44 -11.75 -20.31 13.62
CA ASP A 44 -11.19 -18.95 13.65
C ASP A 44 -10.01 -18.83 12.67
N ALA A 45 -9.16 -19.87 12.58
CA ALA A 45 -8.07 -19.91 11.62
C ALA A 45 -8.58 -19.89 10.17
N LEU A 46 -9.70 -20.57 9.90
CA LEU A 46 -10.35 -20.54 8.59
C LEU A 46 -10.87 -19.14 8.24
N GLN A 47 -11.51 -18.44 9.19
CA GLN A 47 -11.97 -17.07 8.97
C GLN A 47 -10.81 -16.12 8.67
N LEU A 48 -9.69 -16.24 9.40
CA LEU A 48 -8.50 -15.44 9.16
C LEU A 48 -7.88 -15.71 7.79
N ILE A 49 -7.84 -16.97 7.35
CA ILE A 49 -7.36 -17.34 6.00
C ILE A 49 -8.30 -16.76 4.93
N MET A 50 -9.62 -16.86 5.10
CA MET A 50 -10.59 -16.28 4.17
C MET A 50 -10.47 -14.76 4.09
N GLN A 51 -10.27 -14.09 5.24
CA GLN A 51 -10.05 -12.65 5.30
C GLN A 51 -8.75 -12.25 4.60
N ALA A 52 -7.66 -13.00 4.83
CA ALA A 52 -6.37 -12.75 4.18
C ALA A 52 -6.44 -12.93 2.66
N VAL A 53 -7.13 -13.97 2.18
CA VAL A 53 -7.37 -14.20 0.75
C VAL A 53 -8.24 -13.10 0.15
N THR A 54 -9.34 -12.72 0.81
CA THR A 54 -10.23 -11.65 0.33
C THR A 54 -9.51 -10.30 0.29
N HIS A 55 -8.70 -9.99 1.30
CA HIS A 55 -7.83 -8.81 1.30
C HIS A 55 -6.84 -8.85 0.14
N LYS A 56 -6.22 -10.01 -0.13
CA LYS A 56 -5.27 -10.18 -1.22
C LYS A 56 -5.93 -10.14 -2.60
N LEU A 57 -7.17 -10.59 -2.74
CA LEU A 57 -7.94 -10.46 -3.98
C LEU A 57 -8.42 -9.02 -4.20
N ASN A 58 -8.83 -8.33 -3.14
CA ASN A 58 -9.20 -6.92 -3.20
C ASN A 58 -7.99 -6.02 -3.51
N SER A 59 -6.79 -6.36 -3.04
CA SER A 59 -5.58 -5.61 -3.36
C SER A 59 -5.09 -5.79 -4.81
N LEU A 60 -5.50 -6.86 -5.49
CA LEU A 60 -5.19 -7.11 -6.90
C LEU A 60 -6.08 -6.32 -7.89
N THR A 61 -7.01 -5.48 -7.43
CA THR A 61 -7.72 -4.48 -8.26
C THR A 61 -6.84 -3.31 -8.72
N THR A 62 -5.52 -3.53 -8.76
CA THR A 62 -4.46 -2.58 -9.13
C THR A 62 -4.38 -2.27 -10.63
N GLU A 63 -5.41 -2.56 -11.43
CA GLU A 63 -5.54 -1.83 -12.71
C GLU A 63 -5.77 -0.32 -12.48
N GLN A 64 -6.09 0.10 -11.25
CA GLN A 64 -6.37 1.48 -10.89
C GLN A 64 -5.21 2.22 -10.21
N PHE A 65 -4.06 1.56 -9.96
CA PHE A 65 -2.93 2.15 -9.22
C PHE A 65 -1.60 2.15 -9.97
N ASN A 66 -1.63 1.86 -11.28
CA ASN A 66 -0.47 1.97 -12.17
C ASN A 66 -0.74 2.98 -13.30
N GLY A 67 -1.39 4.10 -12.98
CA GLY A 67 -1.40 5.25 -13.86
C GLY A 67 0.01 5.84 -13.89
N LEU A 68 0.74 5.65 -14.99
CA LEU A 68 1.91 6.48 -15.28
C LEU A 68 1.43 7.94 -15.30
N ILE A 69 1.71 8.69 -14.24
CA ILE A 69 1.45 10.12 -14.20
C ILE A 69 2.51 10.77 -15.10
N ALA A 70 2.18 10.94 -16.37
CA ALA A 70 2.99 11.72 -17.29
C ALA A 70 2.96 13.19 -16.83
N THR A 71 4.07 13.67 -16.30
CA THR A 71 4.25 15.06 -15.86
C THR A 71 5.52 15.64 -16.47
N ASN A 72 5.59 16.96 -16.55
CA ASN A 72 6.79 17.65 -17.04
C ASN A 72 7.78 17.88 -15.90
N ARG A 73 9.05 18.15 -16.25
CA ARG A 73 10.13 18.39 -15.27
C ARG A 73 9.80 19.51 -14.28
N GLN A 74 9.14 20.58 -14.73
CA GLN A 74 8.83 21.74 -13.90
C GLN A 74 7.81 21.39 -12.82
N THR A 75 6.69 20.76 -13.20
CA THR A 75 5.64 20.34 -12.27
C THR A 75 6.19 19.31 -11.26
N LEU A 76 7.02 18.37 -11.71
CA LEU A 76 7.70 17.42 -10.81
C LEU A 76 8.63 18.13 -9.82
N SER A 77 9.42 19.10 -10.28
CA SER A 77 10.35 19.84 -9.41
C SER A 77 9.63 20.69 -8.36
N MET A 78 8.48 21.26 -8.71
CA MET A 78 7.65 22.02 -7.78
C MET A 78 7.04 21.11 -6.71
N LEU A 79 6.44 19.98 -7.13
CA LEU A 79 5.89 18.98 -6.21
C LEU A 79 6.95 18.44 -5.25
N LEU A 80 8.16 18.18 -5.75
CA LEU A 80 9.27 17.73 -4.92
C LEU A 80 9.71 18.82 -3.94
N GLY A 81 9.79 20.08 -4.38
CA GLY A 81 10.11 21.21 -3.52
C GLY A 81 9.10 21.41 -2.39
N GLU A 82 7.80 21.30 -2.70
CA GLU A 82 6.73 21.36 -1.70
C GLU A 82 6.84 20.22 -0.69
N ALA A 83 6.99 18.97 -1.16
CA ALA A 83 7.14 17.81 -0.29
C ALA A 83 8.38 17.89 0.62
N MET A 84 9.48 18.48 0.13
CA MET A 84 10.68 18.71 0.95
C MET A 84 10.42 19.70 2.08
N VAL A 85 9.70 20.79 1.78
CA VAL A 85 9.34 21.81 2.78
C VAL A 85 8.42 21.21 3.84
N ASP A 86 7.39 20.45 3.43
CA ASP A 86 6.49 19.74 4.34
C ASP A 86 7.26 18.77 5.25
N GLY A 87 8.23 18.03 4.67
CA GLY A 87 9.11 17.15 5.44
C GLY A 87 9.93 17.88 6.50
N TYR A 88 10.47 19.05 6.17
CA TYR A 88 11.20 19.90 7.13
C TYR A 88 10.28 20.40 8.26
N PHE A 89 9.07 20.86 7.92
CA PHE A 89 8.09 21.26 8.91
C PHE A 89 7.70 20.13 9.87
N LEU A 90 7.46 18.93 9.33
CA LEU A 90 7.08 17.78 10.14
C LEU A 90 8.20 17.38 11.11
N ARG A 91 9.46 17.42 10.67
CA ARG A 91 10.62 17.16 11.54
C ARG A 91 10.75 18.19 12.65
N ASN A 92 10.54 19.48 12.36
CA ASN A 92 10.57 20.53 13.38
C ASN A 92 9.42 20.36 14.40
N ALA A 93 8.23 19.99 13.94
CA ALA A 93 7.09 19.73 14.81
C ALA A 93 7.37 18.56 15.76
N GLU A 94 7.96 17.48 15.25
CA GLU A 94 8.37 16.33 16.05
C GLU A 94 9.42 16.73 17.10
N GLN A 95 10.45 17.48 16.71
CA GLN A 95 11.47 17.97 17.65
C GLN A 95 10.86 18.83 18.76
N ARG A 96 9.94 19.72 18.42
CA ARG A 96 9.24 20.55 19.42
C ARG A 96 8.41 19.69 20.37
N MET A 97 7.68 18.70 19.85
CA MET A 97 6.89 17.78 20.67
C MET A 97 7.78 16.93 21.59
N GLU A 98 8.94 16.49 21.10
CA GLU A 98 9.93 15.78 21.90
C GLU A 98 10.48 16.67 23.02
N MET A 99 10.82 17.93 22.72
CA MET A 99 11.24 18.91 23.74
C MET A 99 10.16 19.15 24.80
N GLU A 100 8.90 19.34 24.40
CA GLU A 100 7.76 19.52 25.31
C GLU A 100 7.52 18.29 26.20
N ARG A 101 7.79 17.08 25.69
CA ARG A 101 7.73 15.85 26.49
C ARG A 101 8.85 15.75 27.51
N LEU A 102 10.06 16.17 27.14
CA LEU A 102 11.25 16.08 27.99
C LEU A 102 11.31 17.18 29.06
N LEU A 103 10.62 18.29 28.82
CA LEU A 103 10.43 19.36 29.80
C LEU A 103 9.08 19.11 30.51
N PRO A 104 9.03 18.36 31.61
CA PRO A 104 7.82 18.35 32.44
C PRO A 104 7.48 19.79 32.79
N SER A 105 6.22 20.18 32.59
CA SER A 105 5.70 21.48 32.97
C SER A 105 6.22 21.78 34.38
N VAL A 106 7.09 22.79 34.52
CA VAL A 106 7.31 23.43 35.81
C VAL A 106 6.02 24.20 36.09
N GLU A 107 4.96 23.45 36.42
CA GLU A 107 3.85 24.01 37.15
C GLU A 107 4.41 24.31 38.53
N THR A 108 4.78 25.58 38.66
CA THR A 108 4.94 26.26 39.93
C THR A 108 3.80 25.82 40.84
N ASN A 109 4.12 24.90 41.75
CA ASN A 109 3.31 24.61 42.91
C ASN A 109 3.37 25.86 43.79
N SER A 110 2.59 26.88 43.43
CA SER A 110 2.21 27.97 44.30
C SER A 110 1.27 27.36 45.32
N SER A 111 1.88 26.61 46.24
CA SER A 111 1.26 26.13 47.46
C SER A 111 0.62 27.32 48.14
N ASN A 112 -0.71 27.32 48.08
CA ASN A 112 -1.60 27.66 49.17
C ASN A 112 -0.86 27.79 50.50
N VAL A 113 -0.48 29.01 50.87
CA VAL A 113 -0.07 29.37 52.24
C VAL A 113 -0.89 30.59 52.63
N GLU A 114 -1.78 30.32 53.60
CA GLU A 114 -2.62 31.20 54.44
C GLU A 114 -3.76 32.01 53.79
#